data_AF-A0A606SMD9-F1
#
_entry.id   AF-A0A606SMD9-F1
#
_cell.length_a   1.000
_cell.length_b   1.000
_cell.length_c   1.000
_cell.angle_alpha   90.00
_cell.angle_beta   90.00
_cell.angle_gamma   90.00
#
_symmetry.space_group_name_H-M   'P 1'
#
loop_
_entity.id
_entity.type
_entity.pdbx_description
1 polymer ?
#
loop_
_entity_poly.entity_id
_entity_poly.type
_entity_poly.pdbx_seq_one_letter_code
_entity_poly.pdbx_strand_id
1 'polypeptide(L)'
;MKPDAHHVKQFLLRLQDDICQTLSAVDGANFVEDSWRREAGGGGRSRVLRNGGIFEQAGVNFSHVHGDAMPASATAHRPELAGRSFEAMGVSLVVHPHNPYIPTSHANVRFFIAEKPGADPVWWFGGGFDLTPYYGFEEDAVHWHRTARDLCQPFGDDVYPRYKKWCDDYFFLKHRNEQRGVGGLFFDDLNTPDFDHCFDFMQAVGNGYTRAYLPIVERRKAMVWGERERNFQLYRRGRYVEFNLVWDRGTLFGLQTGGRTESILMSMPPLVRWEYDWQPEAGSPEAALSEFIQVRDWI
;
A
#
# COMPACT_ATOMS: atom_id res chain seq x y z
N MET A 1 -15.85 22.92 4.61
CA MET A 1 -16.32 22.32 5.88
C MET A 1 -15.12 22.16 6.81
N LYS A 2 -15.30 22.06 8.15
CA LYS A 2 -14.18 21.68 9.03
C LYS A 2 -13.86 20.20 8.80
N PRO A 3 -12.58 19.79 8.80
CA PRO A 3 -12.21 18.37 8.73
C PRO A 3 -12.90 17.54 9.82
N ASP A 4 -13.45 16.38 9.45
CA ASP A 4 -14.12 15.46 10.38
C ASP A 4 -13.34 14.14 10.51
N ALA A 5 -12.45 14.10 11.50
CA ALA A 5 -11.65 12.92 11.81
C ALA A 5 -12.51 11.71 12.25
N HIS A 6 -13.67 11.94 12.86
CA HIS A 6 -14.55 10.86 13.29
C HIS A 6 -15.15 10.14 12.09
N HIS A 7 -15.63 10.90 11.10
CA HIS A 7 -16.18 10.33 9.88
C HIS A 7 -15.13 9.52 9.10
N VAL A 8 -13.92 10.04 8.97
CA VAL A 8 -12.80 9.33 8.33
C VAL A 8 -12.50 8.01 9.05
N LYS A 9 -12.45 8.02 10.39
CA LYS A 9 -12.22 6.81 11.19
C LYS A 9 -13.29 5.74 10.93
N GLN A 10 -14.57 6.12 10.89
CA GLN A 10 -15.66 5.17 10.63
C GLN A 10 -15.54 4.55 9.24
N PHE A 11 -15.19 5.34 8.23
CA PHE A 11 -14.92 4.81 6.89
C PHE A 11 -13.75 3.81 6.90
N LEU A 12 -12.62 4.17 7.51
CA LEU A 12 -11.43 3.31 7.54
C LEU A 12 -11.65 1.98 8.27
N LEU A 13 -12.43 1.99 9.36
CA LEU A 13 -12.80 0.76 10.07
C LEU A 13 -13.64 -0.17 9.18
N ARG A 14 -14.65 0.38 8.49
CA ARG A 14 -15.48 -0.38 7.54
C ARG A 14 -14.66 -0.88 6.36
N LEU A 15 -13.78 -0.05 5.81
CA LEU A 15 -12.90 -0.43 4.71
C LEU A 15 -12.02 -1.64 5.08
N GLN A 16 -11.45 -1.65 6.29
CA GLN A 16 -10.69 -2.81 6.76
C GLN A 16 -11.57 -4.06 6.85
N ASP A 17 -12.80 -3.93 7.36
CA ASP A 17 -13.76 -5.03 7.46
C ASP A 17 -14.10 -5.60 6.08
N ASP A 18 -14.45 -4.74 5.12
CA ASP A 18 -14.83 -5.10 3.76
C ASP A 18 -13.68 -5.76 2.99
N ILE A 19 -12.46 -5.21 3.09
CA ILE A 19 -11.27 -5.78 2.45
C ILE A 19 -10.97 -7.17 3.03
N CYS A 20 -10.97 -7.31 4.35
CA CYS A 20 -10.71 -8.61 5.00
C CYS A 20 -11.78 -9.64 4.60
N GLN A 21 -13.06 -9.26 4.61
CA GLN A 21 -14.14 -10.16 4.20
C GLN A 21 -13.98 -10.62 2.76
N THR A 22 -13.66 -9.69 1.84
CA THR A 22 -13.56 -10.01 0.42
C THR A 22 -12.32 -10.86 0.12
N LEU A 23 -11.18 -10.58 0.76
CA LEU A 23 -9.97 -11.41 0.64
C LEU A 23 -10.20 -12.81 1.22
N SER A 24 -10.80 -12.94 2.40
CA SER A 24 -11.14 -14.24 2.99
C SER A 24 -12.08 -15.05 2.09
N ALA A 25 -13.06 -14.41 1.44
CA ALA A 25 -14.01 -15.09 0.58
C ALA A 25 -13.35 -15.74 -0.65
N VAL A 26 -12.33 -15.10 -1.20
CA VAL A 26 -11.55 -15.63 -2.33
C VAL A 26 -10.53 -16.68 -1.88
N ASP A 27 -9.92 -16.47 -0.71
CA ASP A 27 -8.86 -17.33 -0.17
C ASP A 27 -9.36 -18.64 0.46
N GLY A 28 -10.47 -18.58 1.21
CA GLY A 28 -10.99 -19.67 2.03
C GLY A 28 -10.49 -19.67 3.48
N ALA A 29 -9.43 -18.93 3.83
CA ALA A 29 -8.98 -18.73 5.21
C ALA A 29 -9.46 -17.39 5.79
N ASN A 30 -9.44 -17.27 7.12
CA ASN A 30 -9.86 -16.07 7.84
C ASN A 30 -8.67 -15.27 8.38
N PHE A 31 -8.83 -13.95 8.46
CA PHE A 31 -7.90 -13.08 9.17
C PHE A 31 -8.02 -13.28 10.69
N VAL A 32 -6.87 -13.28 11.38
CA VAL A 32 -6.79 -13.19 12.83
C VAL A 32 -6.53 -11.75 13.22
N GLU A 33 -7.38 -11.19 14.09
CA GLU A 33 -7.25 -9.83 14.59
C GLU A 33 -6.41 -9.79 15.87
N ASP A 34 -5.48 -8.84 15.91
CA ASP A 34 -4.77 -8.39 17.11
C ASP A 34 -5.05 -6.89 17.32
N SER A 35 -5.85 -6.59 18.34
CA SER A 35 -6.20 -5.23 18.74
C SER A 35 -5.23 -4.73 19.80
N TRP A 36 -4.64 -3.56 19.58
CA TRP A 36 -3.58 -3.00 20.42
C TRP A 36 -3.81 -1.53 20.75
N ARG A 37 -3.20 -1.08 21.85
CA ARG A 37 -3.22 0.31 22.31
C ARG A 37 -1.80 0.87 22.33
N ARG A 38 -1.66 2.17 22.11
CA ARG A 38 -0.41 2.90 22.20
C ARG A 38 -0.40 3.70 23.49
N GLU A 39 0.65 3.56 24.29
CA GLU A 39 0.79 4.28 25.57
C GLU A 39 0.69 5.80 25.39
N ALA A 40 1.33 6.33 24.34
CA ALA A 40 1.29 7.76 23.99
C ALA A 40 -0.03 8.25 23.38
N GLY A 41 -1.05 7.39 23.23
CA GLY A 41 -2.36 7.75 22.69
C GLY A 41 -2.73 6.98 21.42
N GLY A 42 -3.97 6.48 21.40
CA GLY A 42 -4.56 5.73 20.28
C GLY A 42 -4.24 4.22 20.30
N GLY A 43 -4.18 3.63 19.11
CA GLY A 43 -3.99 2.18 18.92
C GLY A 43 -4.30 1.73 17.50
N GLY A 44 -4.66 0.45 17.34
CA GLY A 44 -5.02 -0.10 16.04
C GLY A 44 -5.58 -1.51 16.10
N ARG A 45 -6.01 -2.00 14.93
CA ARG A 45 -6.43 -3.38 14.67
C ARG A 45 -5.52 -3.94 13.59
N SER A 46 -4.65 -4.87 13.93
CA SER A 46 -3.83 -5.57 12.96
C SER A 46 -4.52 -6.87 12.59
N ARG A 47 -4.82 -7.09 11.32
CA ARG A 47 -5.44 -8.34 10.85
C ARG A 47 -4.48 -9.07 9.94
N VAL A 48 -4.17 -10.32 10.26
CA VAL A 48 -3.23 -11.14 9.49
C VAL A 48 -3.85 -12.48 9.12
N LEU A 49 -3.80 -12.82 7.84
CA LEU A 49 -4.08 -14.14 7.28
C LEU A 49 -2.73 -14.75 6.91
N ARG A 50 -2.49 -16.00 7.35
CA ARG A 50 -1.25 -16.75 7.08
C ARG A 50 -1.60 -18.13 6.58
N ASN A 51 -0.83 -18.62 5.60
CA ASN A 51 -0.97 -19.96 5.04
C ASN A 51 -2.41 -20.25 4.58
N GLY A 52 -2.98 -19.32 3.82
CA GLY A 52 -4.31 -19.42 3.23
C GLY A 52 -4.34 -20.30 1.97
N GLY A 53 -5.50 -20.38 1.32
CA GLY A 53 -5.66 -21.14 0.09
C GLY A 53 -4.99 -20.50 -1.12
N ILE A 54 -4.92 -19.17 -1.14
CA ILE A 54 -4.37 -18.37 -2.24
C ILE A 54 -3.25 -17.46 -1.72
N PHE A 55 -3.45 -16.83 -0.57
CA PHE A 55 -2.54 -15.89 0.06
C PHE A 55 -1.66 -16.60 1.08
N GLU A 56 -0.36 -16.62 0.80
CA GLU A 56 0.63 -17.15 1.73
C GLU A 56 0.72 -16.29 2.99
N GLN A 57 0.65 -14.97 2.79
CA GLN A 57 0.44 -14.01 3.86
C GLN A 57 -0.30 -12.80 3.33
N ALA A 58 -1.31 -12.35 4.07
CA ALA A 58 -1.95 -11.06 3.84
C ALA A 58 -2.10 -10.37 5.18
N GLY A 59 -1.86 -9.06 5.23
CA GLY A 59 -2.28 -8.29 6.38
C GLY A 59 -2.90 -6.97 5.99
N VAL A 60 -3.89 -6.58 6.79
CA VAL A 60 -4.70 -5.38 6.60
C VAL A 60 -4.77 -4.70 7.96
N ASN A 61 -4.00 -3.63 8.13
CA ASN A 61 -3.83 -2.96 9.40
C ASN A 61 -4.58 -1.64 9.41
N PHE A 62 -5.42 -1.45 10.41
CA PHE A 62 -5.96 -0.16 10.78
C PHE A 62 -5.16 0.41 11.96
N SER A 63 -4.88 1.70 11.92
CA SER A 63 -4.37 2.43 13.09
C SER A 63 -5.03 3.79 13.21
N HIS A 64 -5.18 4.26 14.45
CA HIS A 64 -5.55 5.62 14.80
C HIS A 64 -4.72 6.01 16.02
N VAL A 65 -3.70 6.84 15.80
CA VAL A 65 -2.80 7.34 16.83
C VAL A 65 -2.98 8.83 17.00
N HIS A 66 -2.83 9.32 18.22
CA HIS A 66 -2.95 10.74 18.53
C HIS A 66 -1.97 11.13 19.64
N GLY A 67 -1.74 12.43 19.80
CA GLY A 67 -0.89 12.97 20.85
C GLY A 67 -0.94 14.49 20.94
N ASP A 68 -0.46 15.03 22.05
CA ASP A 68 -0.56 16.47 22.35
C ASP A 68 0.47 17.34 21.61
N ALA A 69 1.52 16.72 21.06
CA ALA A 69 2.56 17.41 20.31
C ALA A 69 3.20 16.50 19.24
N MET A 70 3.56 17.08 18.10
CA MET A 70 4.34 16.41 17.07
C MET A 70 5.79 16.16 17.50
N PRO A 71 6.43 15.04 17.08
CA PRO A 71 7.86 14.82 17.28
C PRO A 71 8.70 15.93 16.65
N ALA A 72 9.84 16.26 17.28
CA ALA A 72 10.75 17.31 16.80
C ALA A 72 11.25 17.07 15.36
N SER A 73 11.38 15.81 14.95
CA SER A 73 11.74 15.45 13.57
C SER A 73 10.68 15.85 12.55
N ALA A 74 9.39 15.80 12.92
CA ALA A 74 8.30 16.18 12.03
C ALA A 74 8.16 17.70 11.92
N THR A 75 8.37 18.44 13.03
CA THR A 75 8.26 19.91 13.05
C THR A 75 9.45 20.61 12.38
N ALA A 76 10.62 19.96 12.29
CA ALA A 76 11.77 20.48 11.55
C ALA A 76 11.48 20.68 10.05
N HIS A 77 10.63 19.82 9.46
CA HIS A 77 10.23 19.91 8.06
C HIS A 77 8.90 20.64 7.84
N ARG A 78 8.08 20.79 8.90
CA ARG A 78 6.79 21.47 8.89
C ARG A 78 6.61 22.33 10.15
N PRO A 79 7.23 23.53 10.19
CA PRO A 79 7.19 24.42 11.35
C PRO A 79 5.77 24.79 11.80
N GLU A 80 4.81 24.81 10.88
CA GLU A 80 3.39 25.06 11.12
C GLU A 80 2.71 24.02 12.03
N LEU A 81 3.34 22.84 12.21
CA LEU A 81 2.88 21.79 13.12
C LEU A 81 3.37 21.97 14.57
N ALA A 82 4.28 22.92 14.82
CA ALA A 82 4.84 23.12 16.14
C ALA A 82 3.77 23.57 17.15
N GLY A 83 3.71 22.85 18.29
CA GLY A 83 2.74 23.12 19.36
C GLY A 83 1.29 22.81 19.01
N ARG A 84 1.06 21.97 17.98
CA ARG A 84 -0.25 21.41 17.65
C ARG A 84 -0.40 20.00 18.23
N SER A 85 -1.60 19.66 18.70
CA SER A 85 -2.00 18.26 18.88
C SER A 85 -2.18 17.62 17.51
N PHE A 86 -2.11 16.30 17.42
CA PHE A 86 -2.26 15.59 16.16
C PHE A 86 -3.08 14.31 16.29
N GLU A 87 -3.71 13.94 15.17
CA GLU A 87 -4.25 12.62 14.91
C GLU A 87 -3.75 12.11 13.56
N ALA A 88 -3.38 10.84 13.51
CA ALA A 88 -3.06 10.13 12.28
C ALA A 88 -3.81 8.81 12.27
N MET A 89 -4.52 8.54 11.18
CA MET A 89 -5.28 7.30 11.01
C MET A 89 -5.16 6.77 9.60
N GLY A 90 -5.26 5.46 9.43
CA GLY A 90 -5.21 4.86 8.11
C GLY A 90 -5.40 3.36 8.09
N VAL A 91 -5.67 2.86 6.89
CA VAL A 91 -5.62 1.43 6.55
C VAL A 91 -4.41 1.22 5.64
N SER A 92 -3.58 0.24 5.98
CA SER A 92 -2.44 -0.19 5.16
C SER A 92 -2.47 -1.70 5.02
N LEU A 93 -2.23 -2.20 3.81
CA LEU A 93 -2.25 -3.62 3.53
C LEU A 93 -1.17 -4.06 2.57
N VAL A 94 -0.75 -5.31 2.71
CA VAL A 94 0.08 -6.02 1.73
C VAL A 94 -0.46 -7.44 1.59
N VAL A 95 -0.50 -7.93 0.36
CA VAL A 95 -0.91 -9.31 0.06
C VAL A 95 0.20 -10.01 -0.71
N HIS A 96 0.63 -11.16 -0.20
CA HIS A 96 1.65 -12.04 -0.78
C HIS A 96 1.01 -13.40 -1.15
N PRO A 97 0.72 -13.64 -2.43
CA PRO A 97 0.13 -14.90 -2.88
C PRO A 97 1.11 -16.08 -2.85
N HIS A 98 0.60 -17.30 -2.71
CA HIS A 98 1.36 -18.53 -2.93
C HIS A 98 1.77 -18.66 -4.40
N ASN A 99 0.81 -18.48 -5.32
CA ASN A 99 1.02 -18.67 -6.75
C ASN A 99 1.87 -17.52 -7.35
N PRO A 100 3.04 -17.79 -7.95
CA PRO A 100 3.91 -16.79 -8.58
C PRO A 100 3.24 -16.02 -9.73
N TYR A 101 2.16 -16.53 -10.33
CA TYR A 101 1.43 -15.83 -11.36
C TYR A 101 0.43 -14.80 -10.81
N ILE A 102 0.18 -14.78 -9.49
CA ILE A 102 -0.58 -13.70 -8.84
C ILE A 102 0.45 -12.68 -8.30
N PRO A 103 0.36 -11.40 -8.70
CA PRO A 103 1.22 -10.35 -8.19
C PRO A 103 1.10 -10.16 -6.67
N THR A 104 2.19 -9.73 -6.02
CA THR A 104 2.04 -9.03 -4.74
C THR A 104 1.31 -7.70 -4.97
N SER A 105 0.49 -7.27 -4.02
CA SER A 105 -0.13 -5.95 -4.06
C SER A 105 -0.03 -5.25 -2.72
N HIS A 106 -0.05 -3.92 -2.78
CA HIS A 106 -0.07 -3.04 -1.62
C HIS A 106 -1.12 -1.96 -1.81
N ALA A 107 -1.74 -1.55 -0.71
CA ALA A 107 -2.56 -0.36 -0.67
C ALA A 107 -2.44 0.36 0.67
N ASN A 108 -2.59 1.67 0.63
CA ASN A 108 -2.62 2.54 1.79
C ASN A 108 -3.65 3.64 1.57
N VAL A 109 -4.43 3.96 2.58
CA VAL A 109 -5.19 5.21 2.66
C VAL A 109 -5.11 5.75 4.08
N ARG A 110 -4.78 7.04 4.21
CA ARG A 110 -4.52 7.67 5.51
C ARG A 110 -4.97 9.12 5.54
N PHE A 111 -5.21 9.60 6.74
CA PHE A 111 -5.56 10.96 7.06
C PHE A 111 -4.72 11.45 8.24
N PHE A 112 -4.24 12.67 8.11
CA PHE A 112 -3.53 13.38 9.17
C PHE A 112 -4.23 14.71 9.44
N ILE A 113 -4.34 15.07 10.70
CA ILE A 113 -4.80 16.38 11.14
C ILE A 113 -3.99 16.85 12.35
N ALA A 114 -3.66 18.15 12.37
CA ALA A 114 -3.02 18.82 13.48
C ALA A 114 -3.77 20.10 13.86
N GLU A 115 -4.08 20.23 15.14
CA GLU A 115 -4.96 21.27 15.67
C GLU A 115 -4.28 22.12 16.73
N LYS A 116 -4.68 23.39 16.82
CA LYS A 116 -4.26 24.31 17.87
C LYS A 116 -5.39 25.27 18.19
N PRO A 117 -5.71 25.51 19.47
CA PRO A 117 -6.72 26.49 19.84
C PRO A 117 -6.45 27.86 19.19
N GLY A 118 -7.46 28.42 18.53
CA GLY A 118 -7.38 29.73 17.88
C GLY A 118 -6.67 29.75 16.51
N ALA A 119 -6.34 28.60 15.92
CA ALA A 119 -5.78 28.50 14.57
C ALA A 119 -6.54 27.46 13.73
N ASP A 120 -6.56 27.65 12.41
CA ASP A 120 -7.12 26.66 11.49
C ASP A 120 -6.32 25.35 11.54
N PRO A 121 -6.98 24.18 11.39
CA PRO A 121 -6.32 22.89 11.38
C PRO A 121 -5.44 22.72 10.13
N VAL A 122 -4.29 22.06 10.28
CA VAL A 122 -3.47 21.60 9.16
C VAL A 122 -3.80 20.14 8.94
N TRP A 123 -4.18 19.76 7.74
CA TRP A 123 -4.62 18.39 7.44
C TRP A 123 -4.25 18.00 6.01
N TRP A 124 -4.17 16.70 5.78
CA TRP A 124 -4.04 16.13 4.45
C TRP A 124 -4.40 14.64 4.44
N PHE A 125 -4.79 14.16 3.27
CA PHE A 125 -4.87 12.74 2.95
C PHE A 125 -3.62 12.28 2.23
N GLY A 126 -3.36 10.98 2.32
CA GLY A 126 -2.36 10.30 1.52
C GLY A 126 -2.77 8.86 1.27
N GLY A 127 -2.15 8.22 0.30
CA GLY A 127 -2.47 6.84 -0.01
C GLY A 127 -2.10 6.42 -1.42
N GLY A 128 -2.78 5.38 -1.88
CA GLY A 128 -2.54 4.76 -3.17
C GLY A 128 -2.64 3.25 -3.11
N PHE A 129 -2.46 2.63 -4.26
CA PHE A 129 -2.28 1.20 -4.38
C PHE A 129 -1.32 0.91 -5.53
N ASP A 130 -0.58 -0.18 -5.43
CA ASP A 130 0.39 -0.58 -6.44
C ASP A 130 0.50 -2.11 -6.58
N LEU A 131 0.95 -2.55 -7.76
CA LEU A 131 0.99 -3.96 -8.15
C LEU A 131 2.42 -4.39 -8.47
N THR A 132 2.85 -5.50 -7.87
CA THR A 132 4.20 -6.05 -7.97
C THR A 132 4.15 -7.47 -8.54
N PRO A 133 4.14 -7.63 -9.88
CA PRO A 133 4.13 -8.95 -10.51
C PRO A 133 5.48 -9.67 -10.37
N TYR A 134 5.42 -11.00 -10.38
CA TYR A 134 6.59 -11.85 -10.58
C TYR A 134 6.69 -12.26 -12.04
N TYR A 135 5.57 -12.59 -12.67
CA TYR A 135 5.44 -12.78 -14.11
C TYR A 135 4.48 -11.72 -14.65
N GLY A 136 4.90 -11.02 -15.70
CA GLY A 136 4.14 -9.93 -16.30
C GLY A 136 3.03 -10.44 -17.22
N PHE A 137 1.81 -9.94 -17.04
CA PHE A 137 0.69 -10.12 -17.95
C PHE A 137 0.11 -8.75 -18.31
N GLU A 138 0.17 -8.40 -19.59
CA GLU A 138 -0.25 -7.09 -20.07
C GLU A 138 -1.73 -6.82 -19.75
N GLU A 139 -2.58 -7.81 -19.91
CA GLU A 139 -4.01 -7.72 -19.62
C GLU A 139 -4.35 -7.48 -18.13
N ASP A 140 -3.41 -7.77 -17.22
CA ASP A 140 -3.55 -7.49 -15.79
C ASP A 140 -3.10 -6.06 -15.48
N ALA A 141 -1.96 -5.64 -16.04
CA ALA A 141 -1.47 -4.28 -15.88
C ALA A 141 -2.44 -3.25 -16.49
N VAL A 142 -2.97 -3.52 -17.68
CA VAL A 142 -4.01 -2.70 -18.32
C VAL A 142 -5.27 -2.65 -17.46
N HIS A 143 -5.73 -3.79 -16.91
CA HIS A 143 -6.92 -3.81 -16.05
C HIS A 143 -6.71 -3.00 -14.76
N TRP A 144 -5.55 -3.18 -14.12
CA TRP A 144 -5.14 -2.46 -12.91
C TRP A 144 -5.15 -0.95 -13.13
N HIS A 145 -4.47 -0.49 -14.18
CA HIS A 145 -4.34 0.93 -14.52
C HIS A 145 -5.64 1.53 -15.04
N ARG A 146 -6.44 0.78 -15.80
CA ARG A 146 -7.77 1.23 -16.22
C ARG A 146 -8.68 1.45 -15.03
N THR A 147 -8.68 0.54 -14.05
CA THR A 147 -9.47 0.69 -12.83
C THR A 147 -9.02 1.91 -12.02
N ALA A 148 -7.71 2.16 -11.94
CA ALA A 148 -7.13 3.35 -11.32
C ALA A 148 -7.51 4.65 -12.04
N ARG A 149 -7.54 4.67 -13.38
CA ARG A 149 -7.98 5.84 -14.14
C ARG A 149 -9.48 6.10 -13.94
N ASP A 150 -10.30 5.07 -14.05
CA ASP A 150 -11.76 5.20 -14.00
C ASP A 150 -12.23 5.71 -12.63
N LEU A 151 -11.57 5.32 -11.53
CA LEU A 151 -11.87 5.88 -10.20
C LEU A 151 -11.37 7.33 -10.03
N CYS A 152 -10.34 7.75 -10.77
CA CYS A 152 -9.80 9.11 -10.72
C CYS A 152 -10.64 10.09 -11.56
N GLN A 153 -11.32 9.61 -12.60
CA GLN A 153 -12.01 10.44 -13.58
C GLN A 153 -12.99 11.48 -12.98
N PRO A 154 -13.81 11.15 -11.96
CA PRO A 154 -14.71 12.13 -11.34
C PRO A 154 -13.99 13.28 -10.61
N PHE A 155 -12.69 13.15 -10.35
CA PHE A 155 -11.87 14.09 -9.57
C PHE A 155 -11.00 14.99 -10.46
N GLY A 156 -10.97 14.74 -11.78
CA GLY A 156 -10.25 15.55 -12.76
C GLY A 156 -9.39 14.73 -13.72
N ASP A 157 -9.24 15.23 -14.94
CA ASP A 157 -8.51 14.53 -16.01
C ASP A 157 -6.99 14.40 -15.71
N ASP A 158 -6.43 15.28 -14.89
CA ASP A 158 -5.01 15.26 -14.50
C ASP A 158 -4.71 14.34 -13.30
N VAL A 159 -5.74 13.86 -12.59
CA VAL A 159 -5.58 13.12 -11.33
C VAL A 159 -4.86 11.79 -11.54
N TYR A 160 -5.29 10.99 -12.51
CA TYR A 160 -4.62 9.71 -12.81
C TYR A 160 -3.18 9.92 -13.32
N PRO A 161 -2.92 10.72 -14.37
CA PRO A 161 -1.56 10.95 -14.84
C PRO A 161 -0.60 11.42 -13.73
N ARG A 162 -1.07 12.34 -12.87
CA ARG A 162 -0.29 12.87 -11.74
C ARG A 162 0.08 11.78 -10.73
N TYR A 163 -0.91 11.04 -10.24
CA TYR A 163 -0.68 10.05 -9.19
C TYR A 163 -0.10 8.73 -9.69
N LYS A 164 -0.28 8.40 -10.96
CA LYS A 164 0.44 7.31 -11.62
C LYS A 164 1.92 7.64 -11.74
N LYS A 165 2.26 8.83 -12.25
CA LYS A 165 3.66 9.26 -12.32
C LYS A 165 4.31 9.28 -10.93
N TRP A 166 3.59 9.76 -9.91
CA TRP A 166 4.14 9.77 -8.56
C TRP A 166 4.35 8.34 -8.02
N CYS A 167 3.50 7.38 -8.38
CA CYS A 167 3.69 5.98 -8.06
C CYS A 167 4.98 5.43 -8.68
N ASP A 168 5.21 5.72 -9.96
CA ASP A 168 6.43 5.33 -10.69
C ASP A 168 7.70 5.93 -10.04
N ASP A 169 7.63 7.19 -9.62
CA ASP A 169 8.79 7.87 -9.01
C ASP A 169 9.05 7.39 -7.57
N TYR A 170 8.01 7.03 -6.82
CA TYR A 170 8.11 6.63 -5.41
C TYR A 170 8.61 5.19 -5.25
N PHE A 171 8.05 4.24 -6.02
CA PHE A 171 8.33 2.81 -5.87
C PHE A 171 9.54 2.34 -6.70
N PHE A 172 10.63 3.10 -6.62
CA PHE A 172 11.87 2.87 -7.38
C PHE A 172 13.04 2.49 -6.46
N LEU A 173 13.69 1.36 -6.75
CA LEU A 173 14.89 0.89 -6.03
C LEU A 173 16.14 1.53 -6.65
N LYS A 174 16.57 2.67 -6.07
CA LYS A 174 17.70 3.46 -6.61
C LYS A 174 18.99 2.65 -6.79
N HIS A 175 19.31 1.77 -5.86
CA HIS A 175 20.53 0.93 -5.91
C HIS A 175 20.43 -0.23 -6.90
N ARG A 176 19.24 -0.56 -7.41
CA ARG A 176 19.02 -1.55 -8.48
C ARG A 176 18.72 -0.91 -9.83
N ASN A 177 18.44 0.39 -9.85
CA ASN A 177 17.91 1.10 -11.01
C ASN A 177 16.67 0.40 -11.59
N GLU A 178 15.74 0.02 -10.72
CA GLU A 178 14.63 -0.89 -11.04
C GLU A 178 13.34 -0.45 -10.33
N GLN A 179 12.20 -0.57 -11.00
CA GLN A 179 10.90 -0.40 -10.35
C GLN A 179 10.56 -1.58 -9.46
N ARG A 180 9.82 -1.32 -8.36
CA ARG A 180 9.31 -2.39 -7.51
C ARG A 180 8.30 -3.27 -8.25
N GLY A 181 7.49 -2.66 -9.11
CA GLY A 181 6.42 -3.30 -9.85
C GLY A 181 5.91 -2.43 -11.00
N VAL A 182 4.67 -2.62 -11.42
CA VAL A 182 4.06 -1.89 -12.54
C VAL A 182 3.31 -0.61 -12.10
N GLY A 183 3.48 -0.20 -10.84
CA GLY A 183 2.88 1.01 -10.28
C GLY A 183 1.39 0.90 -10.02
N GLY A 184 0.71 2.03 -10.12
CA GLY A 184 -0.68 2.22 -9.74
C GLY A 184 -0.93 3.68 -9.40
N LEU A 185 -1.41 3.97 -8.20
CA LEU A 185 -1.58 5.34 -7.70
C LEU A 185 -0.70 5.56 -6.47
N PHE A 186 -0.13 6.75 -6.36
CA PHE A 186 0.48 7.24 -5.12
C PHE A 186 0.18 8.73 -4.96
N PHE A 187 -0.27 9.11 -3.77
CA PHE A 187 -0.50 10.50 -3.40
C PHE A 187 -0.15 10.75 -1.94
N ASP A 188 0.28 11.96 -1.66
CA ASP A 188 0.54 12.49 -0.33
C ASP A 188 0.20 13.98 -0.34
N ASP A 189 0.06 14.58 0.84
CA ASP A 189 -0.25 16.01 0.98
C ASP A 189 -1.51 16.47 0.23
N LEU A 190 -2.49 15.57 0.05
CA LEU A 190 -3.75 15.90 -0.61
C LEU A 190 -4.68 16.66 0.35
N ASN A 191 -4.83 17.97 0.12
CA ASN A 191 -5.68 18.85 0.91
C ASN A 191 -6.45 19.90 0.09
N THR A 192 -6.56 19.68 -1.22
CA THR A 192 -7.27 20.56 -2.16
C THR A 192 -8.24 19.76 -3.05
N PRO A 193 -9.34 20.37 -3.52
CA PRO A 193 -9.79 21.74 -3.25
C PRO A 193 -10.37 21.94 -1.85
N ASP A 194 -10.96 20.89 -1.26
CA ASP A 194 -11.55 20.92 0.07
C ASP A 194 -11.58 19.51 0.70
N PHE A 195 -11.92 19.45 1.99
CA PHE A 195 -11.90 18.22 2.76
C PHE A 195 -12.83 17.13 2.20
N ASP A 196 -14.05 17.48 1.81
CA ASP A 196 -15.05 16.50 1.37
C ASP A 196 -14.62 15.88 0.04
N HIS A 197 -14.13 16.70 -0.89
CA HIS A 197 -13.57 16.22 -2.15
C HIS A 197 -12.36 15.30 -1.97
N CYS A 198 -11.40 15.68 -1.10
CA CYS A 198 -10.25 14.83 -0.82
C CYS A 198 -10.64 13.52 -0.10
N PHE A 199 -11.64 13.60 0.79
CA PHE A 199 -12.14 12.44 1.50
C PHE A 199 -12.84 11.47 0.53
N ASP A 200 -13.69 11.96 -0.36
CA ASP A 200 -14.32 11.17 -1.43
C ASP A 200 -13.29 10.50 -2.34
N PHE A 201 -12.21 11.21 -2.70
CA PHE A 201 -11.12 10.62 -3.47
C PHE A 201 -10.43 9.47 -2.72
N MET A 202 -10.10 9.69 -1.44
CA MET A 202 -9.50 8.65 -0.59
C MET A 202 -10.43 7.43 -0.46
N GLN A 203 -11.74 7.64 -0.32
CA GLN A 203 -12.73 6.57 -0.33
C GLN A 203 -12.75 5.82 -1.66
N ALA A 204 -12.71 6.53 -2.80
CA ALA A 204 -12.66 5.93 -4.13
C ALA A 204 -11.42 5.06 -4.34
N VAL A 205 -10.25 5.50 -3.85
CA VAL A 205 -8.99 4.73 -3.90
C VAL A 205 -9.08 3.48 -3.02
N GLY A 206 -9.53 3.62 -1.76
CA GLY A 206 -9.66 2.49 -0.84
C GLY A 206 -10.58 1.39 -1.39
N ASN A 207 -11.76 1.79 -1.89
CA ASN A 207 -12.72 0.87 -2.52
C ASN A 207 -12.27 0.37 -3.91
N GLY A 208 -11.39 1.11 -4.59
CA GLY A 208 -10.83 0.74 -5.89
C GLY A 208 -9.89 -0.46 -5.82
N TYR A 209 -9.16 -0.60 -4.71
CA TYR A 209 -8.13 -1.63 -4.56
C TYR A 209 -8.65 -3.06 -4.81
N THR A 210 -9.70 -3.50 -4.12
CA THR A 210 -10.22 -4.88 -4.29
C THR A 210 -10.86 -5.08 -5.67
N ARG A 211 -11.51 -4.05 -6.21
CA ARG A 211 -12.05 -4.06 -7.58
C ARG A 211 -10.98 -4.23 -8.64
N ALA A 212 -9.78 -3.69 -8.41
CA ALA A 212 -8.64 -3.83 -9.33
C ALA A 212 -7.88 -5.15 -9.11
N TYR A 213 -7.73 -5.60 -7.87
CA TYR A 213 -6.85 -6.73 -7.53
C TYR A 213 -7.52 -8.09 -7.71
N LEU A 214 -8.77 -8.25 -7.28
CA LEU A 214 -9.42 -9.57 -7.23
C LEU A 214 -9.68 -10.19 -8.61
N PRO A 215 -10.03 -9.43 -9.67
CA PRO A 215 -10.12 -10.00 -11.01
C PRO A 215 -8.79 -10.59 -11.51
N ILE A 216 -7.65 -10.02 -11.09
CA ILE A 216 -6.31 -10.54 -11.39
C ILE A 216 -6.09 -11.85 -10.63
N VAL A 217 -6.38 -11.87 -9.32
CA VAL A 217 -6.31 -13.09 -8.50
C VAL A 217 -7.13 -14.22 -9.12
N GLU A 218 -8.38 -13.95 -9.49
CA GLU A 218 -9.29 -14.95 -10.07
C GLU A 218 -8.77 -15.53 -11.38
N ARG A 219 -8.22 -14.67 -12.26
CA ARG A 219 -7.67 -15.07 -13.55
C ARG A 219 -6.44 -15.97 -13.41
N ARG A 220 -5.62 -15.74 -12.38
CA ARG A 220 -4.30 -16.37 -12.24
C ARG A 220 -4.27 -17.55 -11.26
N LYS A 221 -5.23 -17.65 -10.33
CA LYS A 221 -5.18 -18.63 -9.23
C LYS A 221 -5.04 -20.09 -9.67
N ALA A 222 -5.61 -20.46 -10.83
CA ALA A 222 -5.58 -21.83 -11.35
C ALA A 222 -4.33 -22.17 -12.19
N MET A 223 -3.44 -21.19 -12.45
CA MET A 223 -2.22 -21.45 -13.23
C MET A 223 -1.27 -22.36 -12.46
N VAL A 224 -0.77 -23.41 -13.13
CA VAL A 224 0.16 -24.37 -12.56
C VAL A 224 1.56 -23.78 -12.51
N TRP A 225 2.22 -23.88 -11.35
CA TRP A 225 3.58 -23.40 -11.10
C TRP A 225 4.38 -24.50 -10.39
N GLY A 226 5.71 -24.45 -10.53
CA GLY A 226 6.63 -25.37 -9.88
C GLY A 226 7.74 -24.67 -9.12
N GLU A 227 8.80 -25.42 -8.85
CA GLU A 227 9.94 -24.95 -8.07
C GLU A 227 10.69 -23.80 -8.75
N ARG A 228 10.78 -23.82 -10.08
CA ARG A 228 11.41 -22.75 -10.87
C ARG A 228 10.74 -21.41 -10.63
N GLU A 229 9.41 -21.37 -10.79
CA GLU A 229 8.63 -20.15 -10.60
C GLU A 229 8.64 -19.69 -9.16
N ARG A 230 8.59 -20.63 -8.22
CA ARG A 230 8.67 -20.32 -6.79
C ARG A 230 10.03 -19.73 -6.40
N ASN A 231 11.13 -20.28 -6.90
CA ASN A 231 12.47 -19.77 -6.62
C ASN A 231 12.66 -18.35 -7.16
N PHE A 232 12.08 -18.05 -8.33
CA PHE A 232 12.06 -16.70 -8.86
C PHE A 232 11.19 -15.76 -8.02
N GLN A 233 9.99 -16.20 -7.63
CA GLN A 233 9.11 -15.44 -6.74
C GLN A 233 9.82 -15.05 -5.42
N LEU A 234 10.50 -15.99 -4.79
CA LEU A 234 11.26 -15.76 -3.55
C LEU A 234 12.44 -14.79 -3.76
N TYR A 235 13.11 -14.88 -4.91
CA TYR A 235 14.16 -13.94 -5.28
C TYR A 235 13.60 -12.52 -5.48
N ARG A 236 12.48 -12.39 -6.20
CA ARG A 236 11.79 -11.11 -6.44
C ARG A 236 11.21 -10.50 -5.16
N ARG A 237 10.71 -11.32 -4.23
CA ARG A 237 10.36 -10.88 -2.87
C ARG A 237 11.54 -10.24 -2.13
N GLY A 238 12.78 -10.60 -2.48
CA GLY A 238 13.99 -9.94 -2.02
C GLY A 238 14.03 -8.45 -2.36
N ARG A 239 13.61 -8.08 -3.58
CA ARG A 239 13.47 -6.67 -3.97
C ARG A 239 12.38 -5.95 -3.19
N TYR A 240 11.28 -6.63 -2.87
CA TYR A 240 10.23 -6.05 -2.04
C TYR A 240 10.73 -5.71 -0.63
N VAL A 241 11.52 -6.62 -0.02
CA VAL A 241 12.19 -6.40 1.26
C VAL A 241 13.22 -5.27 1.17
N GLU A 242 14.06 -5.26 0.12
CA GLU A 242 15.03 -4.19 -0.13
C GLU A 242 14.33 -2.82 -0.18
N PHE A 243 13.21 -2.70 -0.88
CA PHE A 243 12.45 -1.45 -0.94
C PHE A 243 11.92 -1.04 0.44
N ASN A 244 11.20 -1.93 1.11
CA ASN A 244 10.53 -1.60 2.37
C ASN A 244 11.52 -1.23 3.49
N LEU A 245 12.68 -1.89 3.56
CA LEU A 245 13.66 -1.65 4.62
C LEU A 245 14.65 -0.51 4.33
N VAL A 246 14.85 -0.14 3.06
CA VAL A 246 15.85 0.87 2.67
C VAL A 246 15.23 2.18 2.21
N TRP A 247 14.09 2.12 1.52
CA TRP A 247 13.53 3.28 0.79
C TRP A 247 12.15 3.70 1.27
N ASP A 248 11.34 2.79 1.80
CA ASP A 248 9.97 3.13 2.21
C ASP A 248 9.95 4.07 3.43
N ARG A 249 9.48 5.30 3.21
CA ARG A 249 9.41 6.33 4.26
C ARG A 249 8.50 5.90 5.41
N GLY A 250 7.39 5.22 5.11
CA GLY A 250 6.42 4.77 6.10
C GLY A 250 7.02 3.76 7.08
N THR A 251 7.69 2.74 6.54
CA THR A 251 8.38 1.71 7.32
C THR A 251 9.50 2.29 8.18
N LEU A 252 10.38 3.11 7.59
CA LEU A 252 11.49 3.73 8.33
C LEU A 252 10.99 4.62 9.47
N PHE A 253 10.01 5.49 9.18
CA PHE A 253 9.43 6.37 10.18
C PHE A 253 8.76 5.58 11.32
N GLY A 254 7.96 4.57 10.98
CA GLY A 254 7.30 3.72 11.98
C GLY A 254 8.28 3.06 12.95
N LEU A 255 9.37 2.49 12.43
CA LEU A 255 10.39 1.83 13.24
C LEU A 255 11.20 2.83 14.09
N GLN A 256 11.55 3.99 13.55
CA GLN A 256 12.34 5.00 14.25
C GLN A 256 11.55 5.72 15.37
N THR A 257 10.22 5.80 15.24
CA THR A 257 9.35 6.50 16.20
C THR A 257 8.70 5.58 17.25
N GLY A 258 9.12 4.32 17.32
CA GLY A 258 8.58 3.35 18.30
C GLY A 258 7.15 2.89 17.97
N GLY A 259 6.78 2.85 16.69
CA GLY A 259 5.55 2.19 16.25
C GLY A 259 5.57 0.69 16.55
N ARG A 260 4.41 0.02 16.52
CA ARG A 260 4.31 -1.42 16.79
C ARG A 260 5.02 -2.21 15.68
N THR A 261 6.24 -2.68 15.95
CA THR A 261 7.13 -3.36 14.99
C THR A 261 6.44 -4.46 14.21
N GLU A 262 5.73 -5.37 14.89
CA GLU A 262 5.01 -6.49 14.26
C GLU A 262 3.89 -6.02 13.31
N SER A 263 3.29 -4.85 13.54
CA SER A 263 2.31 -4.27 12.62
C SER A 263 2.98 -3.64 11.40
N ILE A 264 4.15 -3.03 11.59
CA ILE A 264 4.89 -2.37 10.50
C ILE A 264 5.50 -3.43 9.56
N LEU A 265 6.14 -4.45 10.13
CA LEU A 265 6.82 -5.52 9.40
C LEU A 265 5.88 -6.59 8.86
N MET A 266 4.57 -6.51 9.12
CA MET A 266 3.56 -7.34 8.44
C MET A 266 3.67 -7.24 6.91
N SER A 267 4.13 -6.09 6.41
CA SER A 267 4.39 -5.86 4.98
C SER A 267 5.47 -6.76 4.38
N MET A 268 6.26 -7.48 5.19
CA MET A 268 7.32 -8.35 4.70
C MET A 268 6.75 -9.68 4.20
N PRO A 269 7.28 -10.23 3.09
CA PRO A 269 6.91 -11.55 2.65
C PRO A 269 7.34 -12.62 3.67
N PRO A 270 6.58 -13.71 3.81
CA PRO A 270 6.88 -14.76 4.80
C PRO A 270 8.17 -15.52 4.49
N LEU A 271 8.55 -15.59 3.21
CA LEU A 271 9.76 -16.23 2.73
C LEU A 271 10.37 -15.38 1.61
N VAL A 272 11.70 -15.34 1.60
CA VAL A 272 12.50 -14.56 0.66
C VAL A 272 13.84 -15.27 0.42
N ARG A 273 14.42 -15.04 -0.76
CA ARG A 273 15.71 -15.60 -1.15
C ARG A 273 16.62 -14.49 -1.67
N TRP A 274 17.88 -14.51 -1.27
CA TRP A 274 18.94 -13.71 -1.88
C TRP A 274 19.99 -14.65 -2.47
N GLU A 275 20.52 -14.28 -3.62
CA GLU A 275 21.54 -15.04 -4.33
C GLU A 275 22.53 -14.05 -4.96
N TYR A 276 23.82 -14.30 -4.76
CA TYR A 276 24.88 -13.45 -5.25
C TYR A 276 24.93 -13.48 -6.78
N ASP A 277 24.91 -12.31 -7.40
CA ASP A 277 24.98 -12.11 -8.86
C ASP A 277 24.01 -12.99 -9.68
N TRP A 278 22.86 -13.33 -9.11
CA TRP A 278 21.85 -14.09 -9.83
C TRP A 278 21.28 -13.26 -10.98
N GLN A 279 21.18 -13.88 -12.15
CA GLN A 279 20.55 -13.34 -13.34
C GLN A 279 19.59 -14.38 -13.92
N PRO A 280 18.42 -13.97 -14.43
CA PRO A 280 17.54 -14.89 -15.12
C PRO A 280 18.17 -15.37 -16.42
N GLU A 281 17.84 -16.58 -16.85
CA GLU A 281 18.25 -17.10 -18.15
C GLU A 281 17.73 -16.21 -19.28
N ALA A 282 18.57 -15.87 -20.26
CA ALA A 282 18.17 -15.02 -21.38
C ALA A 282 17.01 -15.65 -22.18
N GLY A 283 15.99 -14.85 -22.51
CA GLY A 283 14.80 -15.33 -23.21
C GLY A 283 13.79 -16.10 -22.33
N SER A 284 14.07 -16.27 -21.04
CA SER A 284 13.12 -16.87 -20.09
C SER A 284 11.98 -15.90 -19.72
N PRO A 285 10.83 -16.43 -19.26
CA PRO A 285 9.77 -15.59 -18.68
C PRO A 285 10.24 -14.72 -17.51
N GLU A 286 11.24 -15.18 -16.75
CA GLU A 286 11.85 -14.44 -15.64
C GLU A 286 12.65 -13.22 -16.13
N ALA A 287 13.37 -13.35 -17.25
CA ALA A 287 14.10 -12.24 -17.85
C ALA A 287 13.17 -11.15 -18.38
N ALA A 288 12.00 -11.55 -18.90
CA ALA A 288 10.99 -10.63 -19.43
C ALA A 288 10.42 -9.67 -18.38
N LEU A 289 10.44 -10.04 -17.09
CA LEU A 289 9.95 -9.16 -16.01
C LEU A 289 10.69 -7.82 -15.98
N SER A 290 12.01 -7.83 -16.20
CA SER A 290 12.85 -6.63 -16.09
C SER A 290 12.44 -5.54 -17.07
N GLU A 291 12.05 -5.92 -18.30
CA GLU A 291 11.47 -5.01 -19.28
C GLU A 291 10.05 -4.65 -18.86
N PHE A 292 9.22 -5.63 -18.49
CA PHE A 292 7.79 -5.45 -18.19
C PHE A 292 7.52 -4.41 -17.10
N ILE A 293 8.35 -4.35 -16.06
CA ILE A 293 8.18 -3.39 -14.95
C ILE A 293 8.79 -2.01 -15.22
N GLN A 294 9.42 -1.78 -16.37
CA GLN A 294 9.84 -0.44 -16.75
C GLN A 294 8.64 0.49 -16.90
N VAL A 295 8.84 1.76 -16.50
CA VAL A 295 7.82 2.80 -16.60
C VAL A 295 7.35 2.90 -18.05
N ARG A 296 6.05 2.67 -18.25
CA ARG A 296 5.38 2.80 -19.54
C ARG A 296 3.97 3.29 -19.34
N ASP A 297 3.36 3.70 -20.44
CA ASP A 297 1.93 3.95 -20.45
C ASP A 297 1.18 2.62 -20.65
N TRP A 298 0.22 2.35 -19.76
CA TRP A 298 -0.55 1.10 -19.78
C TRP A 298 -1.93 1.29 -20.40
N ILE A 299 -2.44 2.52 -20.55
CA ILE A 299 -3.82 2.81 -20.98
C ILE A 299 -3.93 4.06 -21.86
#